data_AF-A0A2E7IPX0-F1
#
_entry.id   AF-A0A2E7IPX0-F1
#
_cell.length_a   1.000
_cell.length_b   1.000
_cell.length_c   1.000
_cell.angle_alpha   90.00
_cell.angle_beta   90.00
_cell.angle_gamma   90.00
#
_symmetry.space_group_name_H-M   'P 1'
#
loop_
_entity.id
_entity.type
_entity.pdbx_description
1 polymer ?
#
loop_
_entity_poly.entity_id
_entity_poly.type
_entity_poly.pdbx_seq_one_letter_code
_entity_poly.pdbx_strand_id
1 'polypeptide(L)'
;MAASVRAHANLNLFLAERALSGVNEGAFDAFWGEHGDLVAMDTAIFRLQVAYRCHLADLCEQKQLALRPRTAAEASDLIAGQNEFVPEILELAEREQTQDWLSALLGEDFLPSLVPTQSGGGIDVIARSEDSNSLRNRQTLETIVAELKELFVRHRDTQQEY
;
A
#
# COMPACT_ATOMS: atom_id res chain seq x y z
N MET A 1 -14.76 19.60 -2.20
CA MET A 1 -14.66 18.41 -3.07
C MET A 1 -13.73 17.43 -2.39
N ALA A 2 -14.23 16.28 -1.94
CA ALA A 2 -13.33 15.22 -1.46
C ALA A 2 -12.51 14.75 -2.66
N ALA A 3 -11.18 14.69 -2.52
CA ALA A 3 -10.37 14.06 -3.56
C ALA A 3 -10.80 12.59 -3.67
N SER A 4 -11.11 12.16 -4.89
CA SER A 4 -11.50 10.77 -5.16
C SER A 4 -10.39 9.84 -4.64
N VAL A 5 -10.78 8.70 -4.06
CA VAL A 5 -9.85 7.68 -3.57
C VAL A 5 -8.84 7.27 -4.65
N ARG A 6 -9.26 7.26 -5.92
CA ARG A 6 -8.41 7.08 -7.08
C ARG A 6 -7.26 8.10 -7.17
N ALA A 7 -7.55 9.38 -6.92
CA ALA A 7 -6.54 10.43 -6.92
C ALA A 7 -5.52 10.22 -5.80
N HIS A 8 -5.97 9.73 -4.64
CA HIS A 8 -5.09 9.36 -3.53
C HIS A 8 -4.21 8.15 -3.85
N ALA A 9 -4.73 7.12 -4.54
CA ALA A 9 -3.92 5.99 -4.98
C ALA A 9 -2.78 6.44 -5.92
N ASN A 10 -3.10 7.26 -6.92
CA ASN A 10 -2.13 7.78 -7.88
C ASN A 10 -1.10 8.71 -7.22
N LEU A 11 -1.54 9.59 -6.33
CA LEU A 11 -0.65 10.49 -5.59
C LEU A 11 0.37 9.69 -4.78
N ASN A 12 -0.05 8.65 -4.07
CA ASN A 12 0.87 7.88 -3.23
C ASN A 12 1.85 7.03 -4.07
N LEU A 13 1.43 6.50 -5.23
CA LEU A 13 2.39 5.89 -6.17
C LEU A 13 3.45 6.90 -6.63
N PHE A 14 3.03 8.10 -7.02
CA PHE A 14 3.96 9.16 -7.41
C PHE A 14 4.91 9.56 -6.27
N LEU A 15 4.41 9.67 -5.05
CA LEU A 15 5.24 9.99 -3.89
C LEU A 15 6.24 8.88 -3.55
N ALA A 16 5.86 7.62 -3.73
CA ALA A 16 6.79 6.49 -3.58
C ALA A 16 7.94 6.58 -4.59
N GLU A 17 7.62 6.82 -5.86
CA GLU A 17 8.64 7.02 -6.90
C GLU A 17 9.56 8.20 -6.61
N ARG A 18 8.99 9.31 -6.12
CA ARG A 18 9.78 10.49 -5.80
C ARG A 18 10.73 10.22 -4.63
N ALA A 19 10.30 9.45 -3.63
CA ALA A 19 11.15 9.02 -2.53
C ALA A 19 12.31 8.15 -3.05
N LEU A 20 12.03 7.15 -3.89
CA LEU A 20 13.06 6.28 -4.49
C LEU A 20 14.03 7.03 -5.40
N SER A 21 13.54 7.99 -6.18
CA SER A 21 14.38 8.86 -7.03
C SER A 21 15.29 9.76 -6.17
N GLY A 22 14.76 10.23 -5.03
CA GLY A 22 15.48 11.08 -4.09
C GLY A 22 16.73 10.44 -3.48
N VAL A 23 16.80 9.10 -3.47
CA VAL A 23 18.00 8.33 -3.07
C VAL A 23 19.17 8.63 -4.01
N ASN A 24 18.93 8.55 -5.33
CA ASN A 24 19.97 8.81 -6.33
C ASN A 24 20.37 10.28 -6.38
N GLU A 25 19.43 11.17 -6.06
CA GLU A 25 19.64 12.63 -6.05
C GLU A 25 20.28 13.14 -4.74
N GLY A 26 20.43 12.28 -3.71
CA GLY A 26 20.86 12.71 -2.37
C GLY A 26 19.90 13.72 -1.74
N ALA A 27 18.62 13.70 -2.15
CA ALA A 27 17.64 14.73 -1.81
C ALA A 27 17.31 14.77 -0.31
N PHE A 28 17.49 13.64 0.38
CA PHE A 28 17.26 13.52 1.81
C PHE A 28 18.52 13.79 2.64
N ASP A 29 19.72 13.69 2.04
CA ASP A 29 21.01 13.76 2.74
C ASP A 29 21.25 15.14 3.36
N ALA A 30 20.75 16.20 2.71
CA ALA A 30 20.92 17.57 3.18
C ALA A 30 20.36 17.81 4.60
N PHE A 31 19.34 17.04 5.00
CA PHE A 31 18.73 17.15 6.32
C PHE A 31 18.95 15.89 7.18
N TRP A 32 18.98 14.71 6.56
CA TRP A 32 19.03 13.42 7.26
C TRP A 32 20.41 12.75 7.25
N GLY A 33 21.39 13.30 6.53
CA GLY A 33 22.75 12.77 6.46
C GLY A 33 22.78 11.30 6.04
N GLU A 34 23.50 10.46 6.78
CA GLU A 34 23.62 9.01 6.55
C GLU A 34 22.29 8.24 6.67
N HIS A 35 21.23 8.87 7.18
CA HIS A 35 19.90 8.28 7.27
C HIS A 35 19.00 8.63 6.08
N GLY A 36 19.48 9.38 5.09
CA GLY A 36 18.70 9.80 3.93
C GLY A 36 18.06 8.64 3.18
N ASP A 37 18.85 7.61 2.88
CA ASP A 37 18.38 6.40 2.20
C ASP A 37 17.31 5.66 3.00
N LEU A 38 17.52 5.51 4.31
CA LEU A 38 16.56 4.84 5.20
C LEU A 38 15.22 5.58 5.21
N VAL A 39 15.25 6.92 5.32
CA VAL A 39 14.04 7.75 5.29
C VAL A 39 13.33 7.64 3.94
N ALA A 40 14.09 7.61 2.83
CA ALA A 40 13.54 7.46 1.50
C ALA A 40 12.87 6.08 1.31
N MET A 41 13.52 5.00 1.76
CA MET A 41 12.97 3.64 1.70
C MET A 41 11.70 3.48 2.55
N ASP A 42 11.74 3.89 3.83
CA ASP A 42 10.57 3.79 4.72
C ASP A 42 9.41 4.67 4.19
N THR A 43 9.72 5.84 3.63
CA THR A 43 8.71 6.68 2.96
C THR A 43 8.12 5.97 1.75
N ALA A 44 8.93 5.35 0.90
CA ALA A 44 8.46 4.63 -0.27
C ALA A 44 7.54 3.47 0.13
N ILE A 45 7.93 2.65 1.10
CA ILE A 45 7.13 1.52 1.60
C ILE A 45 5.77 2.01 2.13
N PHE A 46 5.78 3.03 3.00
CA PHE A 46 4.55 3.61 3.53
C PHE A 46 3.63 4.10 2.41
N ARG A 47 4.19 4.82 1.42
CA ARG A 47 3.41 5.34 0.29
C ARG A 47 2.85 4.22 -0.58
N LEU A 48 3.60 3.15 -0.82
CA LEU A 48 3.10 1.98 -1.56
C LEU A 48 1.94 1.29 -0.84
N GLN A 49 2.06 1.11 0.48
CA GLN A 49 0.99 0.53 1.30
C GLN A 49 -0.29 1.39 1.25
N VAL A 50 -0.16 2.72 1.37
CA VAL A 50 -1.30 3.64 1.27
C VAL A 50 -1.88 3.61 -0.15
N ALA A 51 -1.05 3.59 -1.19
CA ALA A 51 -1.51 3.53 -2.56
C ALA A 51 -2.37 2.28 -2.83
N TYR A 52 -1.91 1.13 -2.35
CA TYR A 52 -2.64 -0.13 -2.43
C TYR A 52 -4.00 -0.07 -1.73
N ARG A 53 -4.04 0.40 -0.48
CA ARG A 53 -5.30 0.50 0.29
C ARG A 53 -6.26 1.52 -0.31
N CYS A 54 -5.76 2.63 -0.85
CA CYS A 54 -6.58 3.54 -1.64
C CYS A 54 -7.14 2.83 -2.88
N HIS A 55 -6.33 2.07 -3.62
CA HIS A 55 -6.85 1.32 -4.77
C HIS A 55 -7.95 0.33 -4.37
N LEU A 56 -7.77 -0.45 -3.31
CA LEU A 56 -8.83 -1.33 -2.77
C LEU A 56 -10.12 -0.58 -2.44
N ALA A 57 -10.00 0.58 -1.79
CA ALA A 57 -11.14 1.42 -1.47
C ALA A 57 -11.81 2.01 -2.74
N ASP A 58 -11.05 2.33 -3.80
CA ASP A 58 -11.59 2.75 -5.10
C ASP A 58 -12.41 1.61 -5.74
N LEU A 59 -11.90 0.36 -5.69
CA LEU A 59 -12.63 -0.82 -6.18
C LEU A 59 -13.97 -1.01 -5.44
N CYS A 60 -14.00 -0.78 -4.12
CA CYS A 60 -15.22 -0.88 -3.32
C CYS A 60 -16.21 0.26 -3.65
N GLU A 61 -15.72 1.52 -3.72
CA GLU A 61 -16.59 2.68 -3.97
C GLU A 61 -17.31 2.61 -5.31
N GLN A 62 -16.71 1.98 -6.31
CA GLN A 62 -17.32 1.81 -7.63
C GLN A 62 -18.58 0.94 -7.59
N LYS A 63 -18.71 0.04 -6.61
CA LYS A 63 -19.95 -0.69 -6.35
C LYS A 63 -20.85 0.01 -5.33
N GLN A 64 -20.61 1.29 -5.06
CA GLN A 64 -21.32 2.08 -4.05
C GLN A 64 -21.11 1.56 -2.62
N LEU A 65 -20.07 0.74 -2.42
CA LEU A 65 -19.67 0.25 -1.12
C LEU A 65 -18.68 1.23 -0.50
N ALA A 66 -19.12 1.97 0.51
CA ALA A 66 -18.26 2.88 1.27
C ALA A 66 -17.34 2.14 2.26
N LEU A 67 -16.67 1.08 1.78
CA LEU A 67 -15.77 0.23 2.55
C LEU A 67 -14.32 0.76 2.48
N ARG A 68 -13.58 0.52 3.56
CA ARG A 68 -12.16 0.86 3.71
C ARG A 68 -11.37 -0.33 4.26
N PRO A 69 -11.33 -1.44 3.52
CA PRO A 69 -10.67 -2.65 3.99
C PRO A 69 -9.15 -2.45 4.05
N ARG A 70 -8.49 -3.14 4.98
CA ARG A 70 -7.02 -3.18 5.10
C ARG A 70 -6.40 -4.15 4.10
N THR A 71 -7.13 -5.21 3.76
CA THR A 71 -6.72 -6.29 2.85
C THR A 71 -7.84 -6.60 1.85
N ALA A 72 -7.48 -7.19 0.72
CA ALA A 72 -8.42 -7.69 -0.27
C ALA A 72 -9.22 -8.88 0.24
N ALA A 73 -8.63 -9.72 1.11
CA ALA A 73 -9.38 -10.76 1.82
C ALA A 73 -10.53 -10.18 2.67
N GLU A 74 -10.25 -9.14 3.47
CA GLU A 74 -11.28 -8.43 4.25
C GLU A 74 -12.33 -7.80 3.32
N ALA A 75 -11.90 -7.20 2.21
CA ALA A 75 -12.80 -6.63 1.22
C ALA A 75 -13.73 -7.71 0.61
N SER A 76 -13.19 -8.88 0.28
CA SER A 76 -13.92 -10.00 -0.31
C SER A 76 -15.01 -10.51 0.63
N ASP A 77 -14.70 -10.69 1.92
CA ASP A 77 -15.67 -11.13 2.93
C ASP A 77 -16.81 -10.11 3.09
N LEU A 78 -16.48 -8.82 3.12
CA LEU A 78 -17.47 -7.73 3.25
C LEU A 78 -18.39 -7.62 2.03
N ILE A 79 -17.86 -7.89 0.83
CA ILE A 79 -18.59 -7.86 -0.44
C ILE A 79 -19.48 -9.09 -0.61
N ALA A 80 -18.97 -10.27 -0.24
CA ALA A 80 -19.73 -11.51 -0.26
C ALA A 80 -20.97 -11.43 0.65
N GLY A 81 -20.85 -10.75 1.79
CA GLY A 81 -21.98 -10.46 2.68
C GLY A 81 -23.09 -9.60 2.06
N GLN A 82 -22.82 -8.93 0.93
CA GLN A 82 -23.76 -8.07 0.21
C GLN A 82 -24.24 -8.67 -1.12
N ASN A 83 -23.91 -9.94 -1.41
CA ASN A 83 -24.19 -10.61 -2.70
C ASN A 83 -23.62 -9.88 -3.92
N GLU A 84 -22.54 -9.12 -3.73
CA GLU A 84 -21.83 -8.46 -4.82
C GLU A 84 -20.59 -9.27 -5.23
N PHE A 85 -20.07 -8.98 -6.43
CA PHE A 85 -18.88 -9.64 -6.97
C PHE A 85 -17.98 -8.61 -7.65
N VAL A 86 -16.72 -8.58 -7.22
CA VAL A 86 -15.68 -7.71 -7.78
C VAL A 86 -14.47 -8.58 -8.13
N PRO A 87 -14.30 -8.97 -9.42
CA PRO A 87 -13.22 -9.86 -9.85
C PRO A 87 -11.83 -9.36 -9.43
N GLU A 88 -11.62 -8.04 -9.50
CA GLU A 88 -10.36 -7.40 -9.14
C GLU A 88 -10.02 -7.59 -7.67
N ILE A 89 -11.01 -7.64 -6.78
CA ILE A 89 -10.79 -7.87 -5.35
C ILE A 89 -10.41 -9.33 -5.09
N LEU A 90 -10.99 -10.28 -5.83
CA LEU A 90 -10.61 -11.68 -5.73
C LEU A 90 -9.19 -11.92 -6.23
N GLU A 91 -8.82 -11.32 -7.36
CA GLU A 91 -7.45 -11.37 -7.85
C GLU A 91 -6.47 -10.80 -6.81
N LEU A 92 -6.82 -9.65 -6.19
CA LEU A 92 -5.98 -9.07 -5.14
C LEU A 92 -5.87 -9.98 -3.92
N ALA A 93 -6.96 -10.63 -3.51
CA ALA A 93 -6.95 -11.56 -2.38
C ALA A 93 -6.07 -12.79 -2.64
N GLU A 94 -6.02 -13.28 -3.88
CA GLU A 94 -5.10 -14.34 -4.30
C GLU A 94 -3.64 -13.84 -4.31
N ARG A 95 -3.39 -12.64 -4.83
CA ARG A 95 -2.06 -12.03 -4.85
C ARG A 95 -1.51 -11.78 -3.45
N GLU A 96 -2.35 -11.33 -2.51
CA GLU A 96 -1.95 -11.14 -1.10
C GLU A 96 -1.42 -12.43 -0.46
N GLN A 97 -1.88 -13.60 -0.92
CA GLN A 97 -1.46 -14.91 -0.41
C GLN A 97 -0.25 -15.47 -1.16
N THR A 98 -0.10 -15.13 -2.44
CA THR A 98 0.88 -15.77 -3.34
C THR A 98 2.11 -14.91 -3.62
N GLN A 99 2.01 -13.59 -3.44
CA GLN A 99 3.10 -12.65 -3.65
C GLN A 99 3.71 -12.22 -2.31
N ASP A 100 4.87 -12.77 -1.99
CA ASP A 100 5.58 -12.51 -0.72
C ASP A 100 5.78 -11.02 -0.47
N TRP A 101 6.10 -10.24 -1.51
CA TRP A 101 6.32 -8.80 -1.39
C TRP A 101 5.05 -8.05 -0.99
N LEU A 102 3.88 -8.49 -1.45
CA LEU A 102 2.60 -7.83 -1.17
C LEU A 102 2.16 -8.13 0.26
N SER A 103 2.29 -9.39 0.67
CA SER A 103 2.09 -9.81 2.06
C SER A 103 3.01 -9.02 3.01
N ALA A 104 4.30 -8.94 2.68
CA ALA A 104 5.26 -8.15 3.45
C ALA A 104 4.89 -6.66 3.50
N LEU A 105 4.50 -6.06 2.37
CA LEU A 105 4.11 -4.65 2.29
C LEU A 105 2.88 -4.35 3.17
N LEU A 106 1.92 -5.26 3.23
CA LEU A 106 0.72 -5.12 4.05
C LEU A 106 0.97 -5.38 5.53
N GLY A 107 1.98 -6.20 5.86
CA GLY A 107 2.44 -6.48 7.21
C GLY A 107 3.31 -5.40 7.84
N GLU A 108 3.71 -4.36 7.11
CA GLU A 108 4.45 -3.24 7.68
C GLU A 108 3.57 -2.39 8.62
N ASP A 109 4.00 -2.27 9.87
CA ASP A 109 3.29 -1.60 10.97
C ASP A 109 3.42 -0.07 10.95
N PHE A 110 3.22 0.57 9.80
CA PHE A 110 3.16 2.04 9.74
C PHE A 110 1.82 2.62 10.25
N LEU A 111 0.81 1.77 10.39
CA LEU A 111 -0.56 2.15 10.73
C LEU A 111 -1.00 1.43 12.01
N PRO A 112 -1.70 2.11 12.94
CA PRO A 112 -2.05 1.54 14.22
C PRO A 112 -2.83 0.22 14.07
N SER A 113 -2.36 -0.82 14.76
CA SER A 113 -3.07 -2.09 14.85
C SER A 113 -4.41 -1.89 15.57
N LEU A 114 -5.44 -2.60 15.10
CA LEU A 114 -6.75 -2.65 15.79
C LEU A 114 -6.73 -3.65 16.95
N VAL A 115 -5.69 -4.48 17.04
CA VAL A 115 -5.47 -5.34 18.20
C VAL A 115 -5.02 -4.43 19.34
N PRO A 116 -5.73 -4.40 20.48
CA PRO A 116 -5.26 -3.68 21.65
C PRO A 116 -3.93 -4.32 22.07
N THR A 117 -2.82 -3.69 21.73
CA THR A 117 -1.54 -4.02 22.36
C THR A 117 -1.69 -3.60 23.81
N GLN A 118 -1.44 -4.54 24.73
CA GLN A 118 -1.30 -4.22 26.16
C GLN A 118 0.02 -3.47 26.35
N SER A 119 0.18 -2.28 25.76
CA SER A 119 1.35 -1.45 26.03
C SER A 119 1.00 -0.50 27.17
N GLY A 120 1.66 -0.74 28.30
CA GLY A 120 1.60 0.14 29.45
C GLY A 120 2.23 1.48 29.13
N GLY A 121 1.41 2.45 28.73
CA GLY A 121 1.66 3.89 28.91
C GLY A 121 2.94 4.47 28.31
N GLY A 122 3.46 3.90 27.21
CA GLY A 122 4.59 4.45 26.44
C GLY A 122 4.21 4.70 24.99
N ILE A 123 4.95 5.57 24.29
CA ILE A 123 4.95 5.61 22.82
C ILE A 123 5.53 4.27 22.38
N ASP A 124 4.69 3.35 21.92
CA ASP A 124 5.16 2.15 21.23
C ASP A 124 6.00 2.61 20.04
N VAL A 125 7.31 2.46 20.16
CA VAL A 125 8.23 2.65 19.05
C VAL A 125 7.77 1.68 17.97
N ILE A 126 7.42 2.17 16.79
CA ILE A 126 7.01 1.35 15.64
C ILE A 126 8.05 0.25 15.49
N ALA A 127 7.68 -0.98 15.89
CA ALA A 127 8.58 -2.10 15.90
C ALA A 127 8.83 -2.46 14.44
N ARG A 128 10.01 -2.09 13.93
CA ARG A 128 10.47 -2.50 12.61
C ARG A 128 10.56 -4.02 12.62
N SER A 129 9.79 -4.69 11.78
CA SER A 129 9.93 -6.13 11.57
C SER A 129 11.38 -6.41 11.12
N GLU A 130 12.16 -7.15 11.89
CA GLU A 130 13.55 -7.49 11.49
C GLU A 130 13.59 -8.36 10.22
N ASP A 131 12.48 -9.05 9.92
CA ASP A 131 12.31 -9.90 8.72
C ASP A 131 11.98 -9.10 7.44
N SER A 132 11.69 -7.80 7.57
CA SER A 132 11.33 -6.91 6.45
C SER A 132 12.50 -6.44 5.58
N ASN A 133 13.72 -6.94 5.83
CA ASN A 133 14.91 -6.55 5.08
C ASN A 133 14.80 -6.83 3.57
N SER A 134 13.86 -7.66 3.12
CA SER A 134 13.61 -7.90 1.70
C SER A 134 12.99 -6.70 0.97
N LEU A 135 12.15 -5.90 1.66
CA LEU A 135 11.47 -4.73 1.08
C LEU A 135 12.38 -3.50 1.03
N ARG A 136 13.32 -3.37 1.97
CA ARG A 136 14.24 -2.21 2.07
C ARG A 136 15.39 -2.29 1.06
N ASN A 137 15.12 -2.87 -0.10
CA ASN A 137 15.96 -2.84 -1.28
C ASN A 137 15.31 -1.93 -2.33
N ARG A 138 16.05 -0.91 -2.78
CA ARG A 138 15.57 0.06 -3.77
C ARG A 138 15.04 -0.58 -5.04
N GLN A 139 15.77 -1.54 -5.62
CA GLN A 139 15.37 -2.23 -6.85
C GLN A 139 14.07 -3.00 -6.64
N THR A 140 13.92 -3.68 -5.49
CA THR A 140 12.68 -4.35 -5.12
C THR A 140 11.52 -3.36 -5.07
N LEU A 141 11.69 -2.19 -4.46
CA LEU A 141 10.63 -1.17 -4.39
C LEU A 141 10.31 -0.56 -5.75
N GLU A 142 11.30 -0.36 -6.62
CA GLU A 142 11.08 0.07 -8.00
C GLU A 142 10.25 -0.95 -8.79
N THR A 143 10.54 -2.25 -8.61
CA THR A 143 9.72 -3.34 -9.19
C THR A 143 8.30 -3.32 -8.65
N ILE A 144 8.12 -3.19 -7.33
CA ILE A 144 6.78 -3.13 -6.70
C ILE A 144 5.98 -1.94 -7.22
N VAL A 145 6.60 -0.76 -7.37
CA VAL A 145 5.96 0.41 -7.99
C VAL A 145 5.46 0.09 -9.39
N ALA A 146 6.30 -0.53 -10.22
CA ALA A 146 5.95 -0.86 -11.60
C ALA A 146 4.79 -1.86 -11.65
N GLU A 147 4.85 -2.92 -10.83
CA GLU A 147 3.78 -3.92 -10.74
C GLU A 147 2.46 -3.30 -10.27
N LEU A 148 2.47 -2.46 -9.22
CA LEU A 148 1.27 -1.79 -8.74
C LEU A 148 0.68 -0.82 -9.77
N LYS A 149 1.52 -0.10 -10.52
CA LYS A 149 1.07 0.78 -11.59
C LYS A 149 0.36 0.00 -12.70
N GLU A 150 0.97 -1.07 -13.18
CA GLU A 150 0.40 -1.92 -14.21
C GLU A 150 -0.92 -2.54 -13.73
N LEU A 151 -0.93 -3.04 -12.50
CA LEU A 151 -2.11 -3.61 -11.84
C LEU A 151 -3.27 -2.60 -11.75
N PHE A 152 -2.99 -1.38 -11.31
CA PHE A 152 -4.02 -0.35 -11.14
C PHE A 152 -4.58 0.10 -12.48
N VAL A 153 -3.74 0.25 -13.50
CA VAL A 153 -4.18 0.57 -14.86
C VAL A 153 -5.07 -0.54 -15.40
N ARG A 154 -4.61 -1.80 -15.34
CA ARG A 154 -5.39 -2.95 -15.81
C ARG A 154 -6.76 -3.05 -15.14
N HIS A 155 -6.82 -2.94 -13.80
CA HIS A 155 -8.10 -2.99 -13.08
C HIS A 155 -9.05 -1.87 -13.54
N ARG A 156 -8.52 -0.68 -13.83
CA ARG A 156 -9.33 0.45 -14.30
C ARG A 156 -9.78 0.29 -15.74
N ASP A 157 -8.95 -0.31 -16.59
CA ASP A 157 -9.29 -0.56 -17.99
C ASP A 157 -10.41 -1.62 -18.07
N THR A 158 -10.29 -2.72 -17.32
CA THR A 158 -11.35 -3.74 -17.20
C THR A 158 -12.66 -3.13 -16.68
N GLN A 159 -12.60 -2.10 -15.85
CA GLN A 159 -13.78 -1.40 -15.32
C GLN A 159 -14.47 -0.46 -16.31
N GLN A 160 -13.79 0.00 -17.37
CA GLN A 160 -14.44 0.80 -18.42
C GLN A 160 -15.27 -0.04 -19.39
N GLU A 161 -15.06 -1.37 -19.38
CA GLU A 161 -15.75 -2.31 -20.26
C GLU A 161 -17.10 -2.80 -19.71
N TYR A 162 -17.43 -2.52 -18.44
CA TYR A 162 -18.65 -2.93 -17.74
C TYR A 162 -19.49 -1.76 -17.23
#